data_AF-A0A840V9N6-F1
#
_entry.id   AF-A0A840V9N6-F1
#
_cell.length_a   1.000
_cell.length_b   1.000
_cell.length_c   1.000
_cell.angle_alpha   90.00
_cell.angle_beta   90.00
_cell.angle_gamma   90.00
#
_symmetry.space_group_name_H-M   'P 1'
#
loop_
_entity.id
_entity.type
_entity.pdbx_description
1 polymer ?
#
loop_
_entity_poly.entity_id
_entity_poly.type
_entity_poly.pdbx_seq_one_letter_code
_entity_poly.pdbx_strand_id
1 'polypeptide(L)'
;MSRIGYSYTRFSTAVQTSGDSQRRQDQLAISYATRHSITLDTSLNLRDQGLSAFSSAHKKRGNLGKFLAAIESGKIKPGSLLLIEAVDRLSREHPITAMDTISQIVRAGVEIVTCEDDTVYSMATLDSGAMQILAGKLEQARMFSKRHSRRMNGVWEEKKLSGTVLTKLAPGWLKVVDDKYEVIESRAAVVRRIFEETAAGLGRERIAKRLNQEGIPTFSRAEQGVKVKKVSTSQWHTSTIQSIIKTRSALGYYQPHELRVANGRKRVAVGEERLIYPPVIDAALWERATASMKTRASTGGEKVLECDNLLKGIAKCAHCMGTMTYMRRAPRNPRSQEMEYLACYDATRGGLCANKNYYRYKLVELLIIDTLMAFNAFDPTLFEVNDAKLNDLSKRIASANDEKNKIAKQIANITEAIGEHGLKSLISKLAELEKNYSKLDEKISDLKDEIALATNESPALNLNKIAQLRALAESDGKERIDARLVMSQALKALIEGVYFNHESNSALVILHGFIMSIRIVYEGRKRNINACVDSILFHAGEKSFFLNGDGEIEKFEDDNQKDFVDYQISILDPDSPLMKRIALRRPSNTFLYPKRLLEKSDGTATGGGKE
;
A
#
# COMPACT_ATOMS: atom_id res chain seq x y z
N MET A 1 65.23 5.41 3.08
CA MET A 1 64.12 5.44 4.07
C MET A 1 63.13 4.36 3.68
N SER A 2 62.70 3.52 4.63
CA SER A 2 61.65 2.52 4.37
C SER A 2 60.35 3.23 3.97
N ARG A 3 59.71 2.80 2.89
CA ARG A 3 58.42 3.35 2.47
C ARG A 3 57.32 2.86 3.41
N ILE A 4 56.37 3.72 3.72
CA ILE A 4 55.22 3.36 4.57
C ILE A 4 54.08 2.87 3.68
N GLY A 5 53.52 1.71 4.00
CA GLY A 5 52.39 1.12 3.28
C GLY A 5 51.19 0.88 4.18
N TYR A 6 49.99 1.11 3.66
CA TYR A 6 48.72 0.87 4.34
C TYR A 6 47.96 -0.22 3.60
N SER A 7 47.58 -1.29 4.28
CA SER A 7 46.80 -2.39 3.66
C SER A 7 45.31 -2.15 3.84
N TYR A 8 44.56 -2.08 2.74
CA TYR A 8 43.11 -1.99 2.75
C TYR A 8 42.47 -3.32 2.34
N THR A 9 41.65 -3.89 3.23
CA THR A 9 40.98 -5.16 2.99
C THR A 9 39.46 -5.05 3.14
N ARG A 10 38.74 -5.81 2.30
CA ARG A 10 37.27 -5.82 2.28
C ARG A 10 36.74 -7.25 2.13
N PHE A 11 35.75 -7.63 2.95
CA PHE A 11 35.17 -8.99 2.95
C PHE A 11 33.66 -9.00 3.23
N SER A 12 32.91 -9.94 2.66
CA SER A 12 31.44 -10.06 2.84
C SER A 12 31.06 -10.95 4.04
N THR A 13 30.00 -10.57 4.77
CA THR A 13 29.46 -11.33 5.92
C THR A 13 28.61 -12.53 5.48
N ALA A 14 29.27 -13.65 5.15
CA ALA A 14 28.63 -14.97 5.01
C ALA A 14 29.29 -15.97 5.98
N VAL A 15 28.59 -16.25 7.07
CA VAL A 15 29.06 -16.80 8.36
C VAL A 15 29.76 -18.18 8.35
N GLN A 16 30.10 -18.80 7.21
CA GLN A 16 30.80 -20.10 7.24
C GLN A 16 32.00 -20.26 6.28
N THR A 17 32.37 -19.24 5.51
CA THR A 17 33.54 -19.28 4.59
C THR A 17 34.50 -18.09 4.76
N SER A 18 34.17 -17.13 5.66
CA SER A 18 34.83 -15.81 5.74
C SER A 18 36.27 -15.78 6.25
N GLY A 19 36.79 -16.85 6.86
CA GLY A 19 38.16 -16.87 7.38
C GLY A 19 39.24 -16.87 6.29
N ASP A 20 38.95 -17.48 5.13
CA ASP A 20 39.95 -17.73 4.10
C ASP A 20 40.20 -16.51 3.20
N SER A 21 39.13 -15.79 2.83
CA SER A 21 39.24 -14.61 1.96
C SER A 21 39.97 -13.42 2.60
N GLN A 22 39.85 -13.26 3.92
CA GLN A 22 40.54 -12.18 4.64
C GLN A 22 42.01 -12.54 4.86
N ARG A 23 42.27 -13.78 5.30
CA ARG A 23 43.64 -14.29 5.50
C ARG A 23 44.45 -14.20 4.22
N ARG A 24 43.88 -14.55 3.06
CA ARG A 24 44.53 -14.44 1.76
C ARG A 24 44.91 -12.99 1.40
N GLN A 25 44.02 -12.03 1.63
CA GLN A 25 44.27 -10.61 1.35
C GLN A 25 45.39 -10.04 2.24
N ASP A 26 45.33 -10.34 3.54
CA ASP A 26 46.35 -9.93 4.49
C ASP A 26 47.71 -10.56 4.12
N GLN A 27 47.74 -11.83 3.73
CA GLN A 27 48.97 -12.52 3.30
C GLN A 27 49.58 -11.93 2.03
N LEU A 28 48.77 -11.54 1.04
CA LEU A 28 49.26 -10.90 -0.19
C LEU A 28 49.90 -9.54 0.10
N ALA A 29 49.26 -8.72 0.94
CA ALA A 29 49.80 -7.42 1.33
C ALA A 29 51.10 -7.55 2.14
N ILE A 30 51.18 -8.52 3.07
CA ILE A 30 52.40 -8.82 3.83
C ILE A 30 53.51 -9.30 2.89
N SER A 31 53.20 -10.22 1.98
CA SER A 31 54.20 -10.77 1.04
C SER A 31 54.75 -9.69 0.11
N TYR A 32 53.90 -8.78 -0.39
CA TYR A 32 54.36 -7.62 -1.16
C TYR A 32 55.25 -6.70 -0.32
N ALA A 33 54.81 -6.37 0.90
CA ALA A 33 55.56 -5.48 1.78
C ALA A 33 56.94 -6.04 2.15
N THR A 34 57.04 -7.34 2.41
CA THR A 34 58.31 -8.01 2.69
C THR A 34 59.23 -8.03 1.47
N ARG A 35 58.71 -8.33 0.27
CA ARG A 35 59.52 -8.34 -0.98
C ARG A 35 60.08 -6.97 -1.33
N HIS A 36 59.34 -5.90 -1.02
CA HIS A 36 59.69 -4.53 -1.41
C HIS A 36 60.20 -3.67 -0.24
N SER A 37 60.50 -4.26 0.90
CA SER A 37 61.02 -3.56 2.10
C SER A 37 60.13 -2.38 2.52
N ILE A 38 58.82 -2.59 2.55
CA ILE A 38 57.80 -1.61 2.95
C ILE A 38 57.40 -1.87 4.40
N THR A 39 57.38 -0.82 5.21
CA THR A 39 56.85 -0.89 6.58
C THR A 39 55.33 -0.73 6.54
N LEU A 40 54.59 -1.77 6.94
CA LEU A 40 53.13 -1.72 7.02
C LEU A 40 52.67 -0.95 8.26
N ASP A 41 51.91 0.12 8.04
CA ASP A 41 51.23 0.87 9.09
C ASP A 41 49.78 0.36 9.24
N THR A 42 49.48 -0.18 10.42
CA THR A 42 48.16 -0.73 10.77
C THR A 42 47.32 0.21 11.65
N SER A 43 47.80 1.42 11.95
CA SER A 43 47.19 2.36 12.91
C SER A 43 45.78 2.82 12.51
N LEU A 44 45.52 2.96 11.20
CA LEU A 44 44.23 3.42 10.67
C LEU A 44 43.15 2.33 10.56
N ASN A 45 43.49 1.06 10.84
CA ASN A 45 42.61 -0.10 10.75
C ASN A 45 41.69 -0.08 9.51
N LEU A 46 42.31 -0.22 8.34
CA LEU A 46 41.69 -0.09 7.03
C LEU A 46 40.96 -1.38 6.59
N ARG A 47 40.03 -1.85 7.43
CA ARG A 47 39.28 -3.10 7.19
C ARG A 47 37.79 -2.82 7.09
N ASP A 48 37.19 -3.03 5.92
CA ASP A 48 35.75 -2.81 5.70
C ASP A 48 34.97 -4.13 5.61
N GLN A 49 33.90 -4.23 6.41
CA GLN A 49 32.89 -5.29 6.25
C GLN A 49 31.97 -4.94 5.06
N GLY A 50 32.13 -5.67 3.96
CA GLY A 50 31.37 -5.53 2.73
C GLY A 50 29.95 -6.08 2.86
N LEU A 51 29.00 -5.24 3.26
CA LEU A 51 27.57 -5.49 3.07
C LEU A 51 27.11 -4.79 1.78
N SER A 52 26.79 -5.60 0.78
CA SER A 52 26.07 -5.33 -0.49
C SER A 52 26.32 -3.99 -1.19
N ALA A 53 27.00 -4.07 -2.32
CA ALA A 53 27.13 -3.04 -3.35
C ALA A 53 25.77 -2.57 -3.89
N PHE A 54 25.54 -1.25 -3.92
CA PHE A 54 24.88 -0.46 -5.00
C PHE A 54 24.47 0.97 -4.58
N SER A 55 25.02 1.55 -3.51
CA SER A 55 24.75 2.97 -3.22
C SER A 55 26.03 3.75 -2.91
N SER A 56 26.11 4.92 -3.54
CA SER A 56 27.09 6.00 -3.45
C SER A 56 27.34 6.58 -2.05
N ALA A 57 26.88 5.89 -0.99
CA ALA A 57 27.02 6.28 0.41
C ALA A 57 28.39 5.88 1.02
N HIS A 58 29.23 5.10 0.31
CA HIS A 58 30.50 4.61 0.84
C HIS A 58 31.58 5.68 0.99
N LYS A 59 31.52 6.80 0.24
CA LYS A 59 32.49 7.90 0.32
C LYS A 59 32.46 8.67 1.66
N LYS A 60 31.40 8.54 2.48
CA LYS A 60 31.25 9.31 3.73
C LYS A 60 31.27 8.49 5.04
N ARG A 61 31.26 7.14 5.03
CA ARG A 61 31.13 6.33 6.28
C ARG A 61 32.02 5.08 6.42
N GLY A 62 32.75 4.64 5.39
CA GLY A 62 33.65 3.46 5.46
C GLY A 62 35.09 3.79 5.89
N ASN A 63 35.91 2.77 6.19
CA ASN A 63 37.32 2.96 6.55
C ASN A 63 38.17 3.50 5.39
N LEU A 64 37.78 3.26 4.12
CA LEU A 64 38.37 3.96 2.96
C LEU A 64 38.13 5.48 3.01
N GLY A 65 36.97 5.93 3.48
CA GLY A 65 36.69 7.37 3.68
C GLY A 65 37.58 7.99 4.76
N LYS A 66 37.89 7.25 5.83
CA LYS A 66 38.86 7.68 6.85
C LYS A 66 40.27 7.80 6.29
N PHE A 67 40.65 6.90 5.38
CA PHE A 67 41.93 6.97 4.68
C PHE A 67 42.02 8.25 3.82
N LEU A 68 40.99 8.55 3.03
CA LEU A 68 40.94 9.79 2.23
C LEU A 68 41.00 11.05 3.10
N ALA A 69 40.27 11.09 4.22
CA ALA A 69 40.35 12.19 5.17
C ALA A 69 41.73 12.31 5.86
N ALA A 70 42.42 11.19 6.08
CA ALA A 70 43.77 11.17 6.64
C ALA A 70 44.83 11.65 5.63
N ILE A 71 44.60 11.46 4.33
CA ILE A 71 45.38 12.09 3.27
C ILE A 71 45.13 13.60 3.27
N GLU A 72 43.87 14.04 3.25
CA GLU A 72 43.49 15.46 3.20
C GLU A 72 43.99 16.25 4.42
N SER A 73 44.01 15.64 5.61
CA SER A 73 44.53 16.23 6.84
C SER A 73 46.05 16.13 7.00
N GLY A 74 46.77 15.56 6.02
CA GLY A 74 48.23 15.43 6.03
C GLY A 74 48.79 14.39 7.00
N LYS A 75 47.94 13.55 7.61
CA LYS A 75 48.37 12.42 8.46
C LYS A 75 49.08 11.34 7.65
N ILE A 76 48.63 11.11 6.41
CA ILE A 76 49.32 10.27 5.43
C ILE A 76 50.15 11.18 4.55
N LYS A 77 51.48 10.99 4.57
CA LYS A 77 52.41 11.82 3.80
C LYS A 77 52.50 11.35 2.34
N PRO A 78 52.73 12.27 1.38
CA PRO A 78 53.12 11.92 0.02
C PRO A 78 54.32 10.94 0.01
N GLY A 79 54.32 9.99 -0.91
CA GLY A 79 55.29 8.88 -0.99
C GLY A 79 54.83 7.58 -0.30
N SER A 80 53.73 7.63 0.45
CA SER A 80 53.09 6.45 1.05
C SER A 80 52.43 5.55 0.00
N LEU A 81 52.18 4.29 0.38
CA LEU A 81 51.56 3.27 -0.47
C LEU A 81 50.20 2.84 0.11
N LEU A 82 49.21 2.62 -0.76
CA LEU A 82 47.97 1.91 -0.44
C LEU A 82 48.00 0.53 -1.10
N LEU A 83 48.12 -0.52 -0.31
CA LEU A 83 48.10 -1.90 -0.78
C LEU A 83 46.67 -2.44 -0.77
N ILE A 84 46.25 -2.95 -1.91
CA ILE A 84 44.97 -3.64 -2.11
C ILE A 84 45.22 -4.96 -2.82
N GLU A 85 44.34 -5.93 -2.63
CA GLU A 85 44.40 -7.18 -3.38
C GLU A 85 44.25 -6.93 -4.89
N ALA A 86 43.17 -6.23 -5.25
CA ALA A 86 42.72 -5.97 -6.60
C ALA A 86 41.92 -4.65 -6.63
N VAL A 87 41.80 -4.02 -7.80
CA VAL A 87 41.15 -2.70 -7.94
C VAL A 87 39.66 -2.72 -7.53
N ASP A 88 38.98 -3.85 -7.68
CA ASP A 88 37.58 -4.04 -7.29
C ASP A 88 37.33 -3.93 -5.78
N ARG A 89 38.40 -3.89 -4.97
CA ARG A 89 38.34 -3.62 -3.52
C ARG A 89 38.04 -2.15 -3.24
N LEU A 90 38.55 -1.23 -4.06
CA LEU A 90 38.33 0.22 -3.88
C LEU A 90 36.88 0.62 -4.21
N SER A 91 36.27 0.03 -5.24
CA SER A 91 34.87 0.26 -5.56
C SER A 91 34.27 -0.86 -6.43
N ARG A 92 32.99 -1.20 -6.15
CA ARG A 92 32.15 -2.07 -7.00
C ARG A 92 31.11 -1.28 -7.80
N GLU A 93 31.23 0.05 -7.83
CA GLU A 93 30.31 0.95 -8.51
C GLU A 93 30.68 1.13 -10.00
N HIS A 94 30.09 2.14 -10.66
CA HIS A 94 30.41 2.47 -12.04
C HIS A 94 31.92 2.78 -12.19
N PRO A 95 32.61 2.30 -13.25
CA PRO A 95 34.05 2.48 -13.44
C PRO A 95 34.53 3.93 -13.24
N ILE A 96 33.73 4.90 -13.67
CA ILE A 96 33.99 6.35 -13.50
C ILE A 96 34.18 6.72 -12.02
N THR A 97 33.33 6.25 -11.12
CA THR A 97 33.40 6.60 -9.69
C THR A 97 34.61 5.96 -9.00
N ALA A 98 35.03 4.78 -9.45
CA ALA A 98 36.25 4.14 -9.00
C ALA A 98 37.50 4.92 -9.47
N MET A 99 37.48 5.38 -10.73
CA MET A 99 38.53 6.22 -11.30
C MET A 99 38.68 7.56 -10.56
N ASP A 100 37.58 8.18 -10.12
CA ASP A 100 37.64 9.41 -9.30
C ASP A 100 38.42 9.20 -8.00
N THR A 101 38.13 8.11 -7.29
CA THR A 101 38.79 7.79 -6.01
C THR A 101 40.26 7.46 -6.19
N ILE A 102 40.60 6.69 -7.24
CA ILE A 102 41.98 6.37 -7.58
C ILE A 102 42.74 7.65 -7.95
N SER A 103 42.15 8.51 -8.78
CA SER A 103 42.74 9.80 -9.17
C SER A 103 42.95 10.71 -7.96
N GLN A 104 42.01 10.74 -7.01
CA GLN A 104 42.13 11.52 -5.77
C GLN A 104 43.34 11.09 -4.92
N ILE A 105 43.51 9.79 -4.71
CA ILE A 105 44.61 9.22 -3.90
C ILE A 105 45.96 9.50 -4.57
N VAL A 106 46.04 9.25 -5.88
CA VAL A 106 47.27 9.39 -6.63
C VAL A 106 47.70 10.86 -6.78
N ARG A 107 46.76 11.78 -7.01
CA ARG A 107 47.03 13.24 -7.02
C ARG A 107 47.54 13.76 -5.68
N ALA A 108 47.17 13.12 -4.58
CA ALA A 108 47.70 13.45 -3.26
C ALA A 108 49.11 12.89 -3.00
N GLY A 109 49.73 12.27 -4.00
CA GLY A 109 51.09 11.71 -3.92
C GLY A 109 51.17 10.36 -3.22
N VAL A 110 50.04 9.64 -3.10
CA VAL A 110 49.99 8.27 -2.56
C VAL A 110 49.87 7.28 -3.71
N GLU A 111 50.76 6.29 -3.76
CA GLU A 111 50.72 5.26 -4.81
C GLU A 111 49.78 4.12 -4.40
N ILE A 112 49.04 3.57 -5.35
CA ILE A 112 48.18 2.40 -5.12
C ILE A 112 48.86 1.17 -5.71
N VAL A 113 48.87 0.07 -4.96
CA VAL A 113 49.45 -1.20 -5.39
C VAL A 113 48.37 -2.27 -5.39
N THR A 114 48.18 -2.95 -6.52
CA THR A 114 47.44 -4.22 -6.58
C THR A 114 48.40 -5.38 -6.35
N CYS A 115 48.20 -6.10 -5.25
CA CYS A 115 49.10 -7.17 -4.80
C CYS A 115 48.89 -8.49 -5.56
N GLU A 116 47.79 -8.63 -6.32
CA GLU A 116 47.55 -9.82 -7.15
C GLU A 116 48.46 -9.90 -8.38
N ASP A 117 48.92 -8.75 -8.88
CA ASP A 117 49.66 -8.62 -10.13
C ASP A 117 50.83 -7.62 -10.05
N ASP A 118 51.19 -7.21 -8.83
CA ASP A 118 52.27 -6.27 -8.51
C ASP A 118 52.21 -4.93 -9.30
N THR A 119 51.01 -4.50 -9.73
CA THR A 119 50.85 -3.26 -10.50
C THR A 119 50.81 -2.03 -9.58
N VAL A 120 51.61 -1.01 -9.92
CA VAL A 120 51.66 0.27 -9.19
C VAL A 120 50.96 1.37 -10.00
N TYR A 121 50.03 2.07 -9.37
CA TYR A 121 49.34 3.24 -9.90
C TYR A 121 49.81 4.50 -9.16
N SER A 122 50.34 5.46 -9.91
CA SER A 122 51.02 6.67 -9.48
C SER A 122 50.79 7.78 -10.52
N MET A 123 51.14 9.03 -10.21
CA MET A 123 50.93 10.15 -11.15
C MET A 123 51.63 9.90 -12.49
N ALA A 124 52.83 9.32 -12.46
CA ALA A 124 53.59 9.00 -13.66
C ALA A 124 53.00 7.85 -14.50
N THR A 125 52.30 6.91 -13.86
CA THR A 125 51.67 5.78 -14.57
C THR A 125 50.26 6.11 -15.09
N LEU A 126 49.58 7.11 -14.50
CA LEU A 126 48.31 7.62 -15.01
C LEU A 126 48.43 8.20 -16.43
N ASP A 127 49.58 8.79 -16.77
CA ASP A 127 49.84 9.41 -18.08
C ASP A 127 50.29 8.41 -19.17
N SER A 128 50.67 7.17 -18.81
CA SER A 128 51.32 6.21 -19.71
C SER A 128 50.43 5.07 -20.24
N GLY A 129 49.10 5.18 -20.11
CA GLY A 129 48.16 4.17 -20.61
C GLY A 129 47.63 3.19 -19.53
N ALA A 130 48.11 3.30 -18.29
CA ALA A 130 47.63 2.46 -17.18
C ALA A 130 46.15 2.71 -16.87
N MET A 131 45.60 3.88 -17.22
CA MET A 131 44.17 4.20 -17.07
C MET A 131 43.26 3.35 -17.96
N GLN A 132 43.70 3.00 -19.17
CA GLN A 132 42.96 2.14 -20.09
C GLN A 132 42.95 0.70 -19.59
N ILE A 133 44.10 0.23 -19.06
CA ILE A 133 44.24 -1.10 -18.44
C ILE A 133 43.37 -1.18 -17.18
N LEU A 134 43.41 -0.14 -16.34
CA LEU A 134 42.62 -0.02 -15.13
C LEU A 134 41.11 -0.01 -15.43
N ALA A 135 40.68 0.77 -16.43
CA ALA A 135 39.30 0.79 -16.90
C ALA A 135 38.86 -0.59 -17.41
N GLY A 136 39.74 -1.28 -18.16
CA GLY A 136 39.52 -2.65 -18.61
C GLY A 136 39.36 -3.64 -17.47
N LYS A 137 40.22 -3.58 -16.43
CA LYS A 137 40.13 -4.42 -15.23
C LYS A 137 38.85 -4.17 -14.44
N LEU A 138 38.46 -2.91 -14.27
CA LEU A 138 37.20 -2.52 -13.62
C LEU A 138 35.98 -3.05 -14.38
N GLU A 139 35.97 -2.97 -15.71
CA GLU A 139 34.89 -3.51 -16.53
C GLU A 139 34.88 -5.04 -16.53
N GLN A 140 36.04 -5.71 -16.55
CA GLN A 140 36.15 -7.16 -16.42
C GLN A 140 35.59 -7.67 -15.07
N ALA A 141 35.95 -7.03 -13.96
CA ALA A 141 35.42 -7.37 -12.63
C ALA A 141 33.88 -7.22 -12.57
N ARG A 142 33.35 -6.16 -13.20
CA ARG A 142 31.91 -5.95 -13.34
C ARG A 142 31.25 -7.02 -14.21
N MET A 143 31.87 -7.36 -15.35
CA MET A 143 31.40 -8.40 -16.26
C MET A 143 31.43 -9.78 -15.61
N PHE A 144 32.43 -10.09 -14.79
CA PHE A 144 32.51 -11.34 -14.01
C PHE A 144 31.36 -11.43 -13.00
N SER A 145 31.05 -10.34 -12.29
CA SER A 145 29.89 -10.25 -11.39
C SER A 145 28.55 -10.45 -12.13
N LYS A 146 28.36 -9.78 -13.29
CA LYS A 146 27.19 -10.00 -14.17
C LYS A 146 27.13 -11.44 -14.72
N ARG A 147 28.27 -12.03 -15.05
CA ARG A 147 28.38 -13.39 -15.62
C ARG A 147 28.12 -14.47 -14.57
N HIS A 148 28.45 -14.24 -13.28
CA HIS A 148 28.04 -15.13 -12.18
C HIS A 148 26.52 -15.14 -12.01
N SER A 149 25.87 -13.96 -12.09
CA SER A 149 24.41 -13.84 -12.14
C SER A 149 23.79 -14.55 -13.34
N ARG A 150 24.41 -14.45 -14.54
CA ARG A 150 23.95 -15.16 -15.76
C ARG A 150 24.20 -16.67 -15.74
N ARG A 151 25.33 -17.15 -15.19
CA ARG A 151 25.62 -18.59 -15.06
C ARG A 151 24.72 -19.27 -14.05
N MET A 152 24.33 -18.57 -12.98
CA MET A 152 23.18 -19.00 -12.19
C MET A 152 21.97 -19.11 -13.11
N ASN A 153 21.57 -18.10 -13.87
CA ASN A 153 20.40 -18.25 -14.76
C ASN A 153 20.46 -19.47 -15.72
N GLY A 154 21.63 -19.80 -16.29
CA GLY A 154 21.82 -20.98 -17.16
C GLY A 154 21.65 -22.34 -16.46
N VAL A 155 22.26 -22.53 -15.29
CA VAL A 155 22.05 -23.75 -14.46
C VAL A 155 20.59 -23.88 -14.00
N TRP A 156 19.84 -22.78 -13.99
CA TRP A 156 18.47 -22.71 -13.50
C TRP A 156 17.43 -22.91 -14.61
N GLU A 157 17.74 -22.53 -15.85
CA GLU A 157 16.98 -22.91 -17.05
C GLU A 157 16.98 -24.43 -17.23
N GLU A 158 18.15 -25.06 -17.04
CA GLU A 158 18.32 -26.52 -17.07
C GLU A 158 17.46 -27.21 -15.99
N LYS A 159 17.41 -26.66 -14.77
CA LYS A 159 16.60 -27.18 -13.66
C LYS A 159 15.09 -26.93 -13.79
N LYS A 160 14.70 -25.90 -14.55
CA LYS A 160 13.30 -25.57 -14.86
C LYS A 160 12.71 -26.59 -15.84
N LEU A 161 13.49 -27.05 -16.80
CA LEU A 161 13.12 -28.09 -17.77
C LEU A 161 13.09 -29.49 -17.14
N SER A 162 13.90 -29.75 -16.11
CA SER A 162 13.96 -31.05 -15.42
C SER A 162 12.98 -31.21 -14.25
N GLY A 163 12.25 -30.15 -13.86
CA GLY A 163 11.27 -30.20 -12.77
C GLY A 163 11.88 -30.39 -11.37
N THR A 164 13.18 -30.09 -11.20
CA THR A 164 13.93 -30.42 -9.97
C THR A 164 13.87 -29.30 -8.93
N VAL A 165 13.65 -29.66 -7.66
CA VAL A 165 13.59 -28.75 -6.51
C VAL A 165 14.81 -27.85 -6.40
N LEU A 166 14.57 -26.53 -6.42
CA LEU A 166 15.62 -25.50 -6.39
C LEU A 166 16.12 -25.21 -4.97
N THR A 167 15.26 -25.38 -3.98
CA THR A 167 15.61 -25.20 -2.57
C THR A 167 14.73 -26.09 -1.71
N LYS A 168 15.33 -26.77 -0.73
CA LYS A 168 14.60 -27.60 0.26
C LYS A 168 13.68 -26.78 1.19
N LEU A 169 13.84 -25.46 1.23
CA LEU A 169 12.93 -24.53 1.89
C LEU A 169 11.83 -24.09 0.91
N ALA A 170 10.71 -24.80 0.94
CA ALA A 170 9.49 -24.45 0.22
C ALA A 170 8.56 -23.57 1.09
N PRO A 171 7.57 -22.88 0.50
CA PRO A 171 6.41 -22.36 1.22
C PRO A 171 5.79 -23.39 2.18
N GLY A 172 5.23 -22.92 3.29
CA GLY A 172 4.78 -23.79 4.40
C GLY A 172 3.64 -24.77 4.05
N TRP A 173 2.95 -24.55 2.94
CA TRP A 173 1.89 -25.39 2.39
C TRP A 173 2.38 -26.38 1.32
N LEU A 174 3.69 -26.42 1.05
CA LEU A 174 4.31 -27.37 0.13
C LEU A 174 5.23 -28.32 0.88
N LYS A 175 5.35 -29.54 0.38
CA LYS A 175 6.37 -30.52 0.77
C LYS A 175 7.22 -30.87 -0.45
N VAL A 176 8.45 -31.28 -0.20
CA VAL A 176 9.33 -31.83 -1.23
C VAL A 176 9.27 -33.35 -1.15
N VAL A 177 8.79 -33.99 -2.21
CA VAL A 177 8.74 -35.45 -2.38
C VAL A 177 9.40 -35.75 -3.72
N ASP A 178 10.37 -36.66 -3.73
CA ASP A 178 11.09 -37.10 -4.95
C ASP A 178 11.59 -35.94 -5.83
N ASP A 179 12.23 -34.94 -5.19
CA ASP A 179 12.74 -33.72 -5.84
C ASP A 179 11.69 -32.92 -6.62
N LYS A 180 10.40 -33.05 -6.27
CA LYS A 180 9.28 -32.24 -6.76
C LYS A 180 8.54 -31.55 -5.61
N TYR A 181 7.91 -30.42 -5.93
CA TYR A 181 7.05 -29.70 -4.99
C TYR A 181 5.63 -30.27 -5.04
N GLU A 182 5.16 -30.86 -3.95
CA GLU A 182 3.78 -31.33 -3.79
C GLU A 182 3.00 -30.41 -2.84
N VAL A 183 1.72 -30.20 -3.15
CA VAL A 183 0.80 -29.39 -2.34
C VAL A 183 0.31 -30.20 -1.14
N ILE A 184 0.43 -29.63 0.06
CA ILE A 184 -0.26 -30.14 1.26
C ILE A 184 -1.64 -29.51 1.28
N GLU A 185 -2.63 -30.24 0.79
CA GLU A 185 -3.97 -29.71 0.53
C GLU A 185 -4.63 -29.06 1.76
N SER A 186 -4.47 -29.66 2.95
CA SER A 186 -4.97 -29.09 4.21
C SER A 186 -4.38 -27.72 4.55
N ARG A 187 -3.12 -27.46 4.19
CA ARG A 187 -2.47 -26.16 4.39
C ARG A 187 -2.77 -25.19 3.26
N ALA A 188 -2.89 -25.69 2.03
CA ALA A 188 -3.29 -24.89 0.88
C ALA A 188 -4.71 -24.35 1.05
N ALA A 189 -5.63 -25.12 1.64
CA ALA A 189 -6.97 -24.67 2.01
C ALA A 189 -6.92 -23.48 3.00
N VAL A 190 -6.02 -23.51 3.99
CA VAL A 190 -5.80 -22.38 4.90
C VAL A 190 -5.27 -21.15 4.16
N VAL A 191 -4.37 -21.34 3.20
CA VAL A 191 -3.87 -20.23 2.36
C VAL A 191 -4.99 -19.63 1.51
N ARG A 192 -5.78 -20.45 0.81
CA ARG A 192 -6.96 -20.00 0.05
C ARG A 192 -7.90 -19.18 0.91
N ARG A 193 -8.24 -19.69 2.10
CA ARG A 193 -9.07 -18.98 3.08
C ARG A 193 -8.47 -17.64 3.50
N ILE A 194 -7.16 -17.56 3.77
CA ILE A 194 -6.50 -16.29 4.10
C ILE A 194 -6.69 -15.26 2.99
N PHE A 195 -6.55 -15.67 1.72
CA PHE A 195 -6.74 -14.79 0.57
C PHE A 195 -8.21 -14.40 0.38
N GLU A 196 -9.15 -15.33 0.51
CA GLU A 196 -10.60 -15.07 0.46
C GLU A 196 -11.06 -14.10 1.56
N GLU A 197 -10.65 -14.34 2.81
CA GLU A 197 -10.97 -13.44 3.93
C GLU A 197 -10.33 -12.06 3.73
N THR A 198 -9.13 -11.99 3.16
CA THR A 198 -8.47 -10.71 2.82
C THR A 198 -9.21 -9.98 1.72
N ALA A 199 -9.64 -10.68 0.65
CA ALA A 199 -10.42 -10.13 -0.45
C ALA A 199 -11.79 -9.62 0.04
N ALA A 200 -12.41 -10.31 0.99
CA ALA A 200 -13.62 -9.89 1.70
C ALA A 200 -13.40 -8.69 2.66
N GLY A 201 -12.17 -8.19 2.78
CA GLY A 201 -11.85 -6.98 3.55
C GLY A 201 -11.35 -7.22 4.98
N LEU A 202 -11.24 -8.46 5.44
CA LEU A 202 -10.81 -8.74 6.82
C LEU A 202 -9.35 -8.38 7.04
N GLY A 203 -9.09 -7.71 8.16
CA GLY A 203 -7.75 -7.32 8.62
C GLY A 203 -6.85 -8.52 8.92
N ARG A 204 -5.57 -8.44 8.53
CA ARG A 204 -4.54 -9.46 8.82
C ARG A 204 -4.48 -9.89 10.31
N GLU A 205 -4.75 -8.97 11.23
CA GLU A 205 -4.82 -9.26 12.66
C GLU A 205 -6.05 -10.10 13.03
N ARG A 206 -7.21 -9.79 12.44
CA ARG A 206 -8.44 -10.58 12.64
C ARG A 206 -8.29 -11.99 12.08
N ILE A 207 -7.69 -12.12 10.90
CA ILE A 207 -7.40 -13.41 10.28
C ILE A 207 -6.49 -14.23 11.22
N ALA A 208 -5.39 -13.64 11.69
CA ALA A 208 -4.49 -14.31 12.63
C ALA A 208 -5.19 -14.73 13.93
N LYS A 209 -5.98 -13.83 14.55
CA LYS A 209 -6.73 -14.12 15.78
C LYS A 209 -7.75 -15.25 15.58
N ARG A 210 -8.47 -15.24 14.45
CA ARG A 210 -9.47 -16.26 14.10
C ARG A 210 -8.83 -17.63 13.93
N LEU A 211 -7.77 -17.73 13.13
CA LEU A 211 -7.03 -18.98 12.95
C LEU A 211 -6.51 -19.54 14.28
N ASN A 212 -6.05 -18.66 15.19
CA ASN A 212 -5.63 -19.07 16.54
C ASN A 212 -6.79 -19.54 17.42
N GLN A 213 -7.95 -18.88 17.37
CA GLN A 213 -9.14 -19.25 18.14
C GLN A 213 -9.72 -20.59 17.70
N GLU A 214 -9.66 -20.87 16.40
CA GLU A 214 -10.09 -22.14 15.81
C GLU A 214 -9.07 -23.27 15.99
N GLY A 215 -7.93 -23.00 16.63
CA GLY A 215 -6.89 -24.01 16.90
C GLY A 215 -6.13 -24.47 15.65
N ILE A 216 -6.16 -23.70 14.56
CA ILE A 216 -5.48 -24.06 13.31
C ILE A 216 -3.96 -23.88 13.48
N PRO A 217 -3.15 -24.95 13.35
CA PRO A 217 -1.71 -24.86 13.57
C PRO A 217 -1.02 -24.01 12.50
N THR A 218 0.06 -23.33 12.88
CA THR A 218 0.92 -22.62 11.93
C THR A 218 1.75 -23.58 11.10
N PHE A 219 2.25 -23.11 9.96
CA PHE A 219 3.13 -23.90 9.10
C PHE A 219 4.53 -24.00 9.71
N SER A 220 4.73 -25.01 10.57
CA SER A 220 6.02 -25.24 11.23
C SER A 220 7.11 -25.62 10.23
N ARG A 221 8.27 -24.97 10.33
CA ARG A 221 9.48 -25.32 9.57
C ARG A 221 10.16 -26.59 10.09
N ALA A 222 9.91 -26.97 11.34
CA ALA A 222 10.47 -28.20 11.92
C ALA A 222 9.90 -29.45 11.25
N GLU A 223 8.61 -29.41 10.89
CA GLU A 223 7.90 -30.48 10.18
C GLU A 223 8.36 -30.65 8.72
N GLN A 224 9.14 -29.69 8.20
CA GLN A 224 9.79 -29.76 6.89
C GLN A 224 11.26 -30.19 6.97
N GLY A 225 11.71 -30.76 8.10
CA GLY A 225 13.07 -31.28 8.28
C GLY A 225 14.16 -30.22 8.51
N VAL A 226 13.79 -28.96 8.75
CA VAL A 226 14.74 -27.87 9.01
C VAL A 226 15.10 -27.85 10.50
N LYS A 227 16.40 -27.91 10.84
CA LYS A 227 16.88 -27.74 12.22
C LYS A 227 16.52 -26.33 12.73
N VAL A 228 15.49 -26.22 13.56
CA VAL A 228 15.07 -24.95 14.17
C VAL A 228 15.72 -24.81 15.55
N LYS A 229 16.52 -23.76 15.77
CA LYS A 229 17.20 -23.49 17.06
C LYS A 229 16.25 -23.08 18.22
N LYS A 230 14.99 -22.75 17.91
CA LYS A 230 13.93 -22.37 18.84
C LYS A 230 12.58 -22.79 18.25
N VAL A 231 11.77 -23.55 18.99
CA VAL A 231 10.41 -23.86 18.57
C VAL A 231 9.65 -22.54 18.43
N SER A 232 9.25 -22.21 17.20
CA SER A 232 8.39 -21.07 16.91
C SER A 232 7.07 -21.28 17.66
N THR A 233 6.57 -20.24 18.33
CA THR A 233 5.23 -20.23 18.91
C THR A 233 4.20 -20.76 17.89
N SER A 234 3.35 -21.70 18.29
CA SER A 234 2.35 -22.36 17.44
C SER A 234 1.20 -21.45 16.98
N GLN A 235 1.36 -20.13 17.10
CA GLN A 235 0.32 -19.13 16.88
C GLN A 235 0.57 -18.32 15.62
N TRP A 236 -0.50 -18.07 14.86
CA TRP A 236 -0.52 -17.17 13.73
C TRP A 236 -0.24 -15.75 14.19
N HIS A 237 0.78 -15.14 13.58
CA HIS A 237 1.11 -13.73 13.77
C HIS A 237 0.71 -12.91 12.55
N THR A 238 0.36 -11.65 12.80
CA THR A 238 0.00 -10.66 11.77
C THR A 238 1.05 -10.52 10.67
N SER A 239 2.33 -10.62 11.02
CA SER A 239 3.46 -10.57 10.09
C SER A 239 3.51 -11.79 9.16
N THR A 240 3.12 -12.97 9.64
CA THR A 240 3.04 -14.21 8.86
C THR A 240 1.96 -14.10 7.79
N ILE A 241 0.75 -13.67 8.18
CA ILE A 241 -0.36 -13.43 7.26
C ILE A 241 0.04 -12.39 6.20
N GLN A 242 0.66 -11.28 6.63
CA GLN A 242 1.14 -10.25 5.72
C GLN A 242 2.18 -10.79 4.72
N SER A 243 3.09 -11.66 5.16
CA SER A 243 4.10 -12.27 4.28
C SER A 243 3.47 -13.20 3.24
N ILE A 244 2.47 -13.99 3.63
CA ILE A 244 1.75 -14.89 2.71
C ILE A 244 1.08 -14.06 1.60
N ILE A 245 0.34 -13.02 1.98
CA ILE A 245 -0.43 -12.22 1.01
C ILE A 245 0.48 -11.39 0.10
N LYS A 246 1.55 -10.78 0.65
CA LYS A 246 2.45 -9.91 -0.13
C LYS A 246 3.28 -10.66 -1.17
N THR A 247 3.56 -11.94 -0.95
CA THR A 247 4.40 -12.70 -1.88
C THR A 247 3.54 -13.37 -2.94
N ARG A 248 4.01 -13.44 -4.18
CA ARG A 248 3.34 -14.18 -5.27
C ARG A 248 3.60 -15.70 -5.21
N SER A 249 4.04 -16.20 -4.05
CA SER A 249 4.34 -17.62 -3.83
C SER A 249 3.10 -18.51 -3.90
N ALA A 250 1.93 -17.99 -3.51
CA ALA A 250 0.67 -18.70 -3.64
C ALA A 250 0.20 -18.82 -5.11
N LEU A 251 0.64 -17.92 -6.00
CA LEU A 251 0.44 -17.97 -7.45
C LEU A 251 1.47 -18.86 -8.17
N GLY A 252 2.36 -19.52 -7.42
CA GLY A 252 3.40 -20.36 -7.99
C GLY A 252 4.76 -19.66 -8.17
N TYR A 253 4.87 -18.36 -7.91
CA TYR A 253 6.09 -17.60 -8.19
C TYR A 253 7.12 -17.67 -7.07
N TYR A 254 8.37 -17.84 -7.45
CA TYR A 254 9.54 -17.70 -6.60
C TYR A 254 10.35 -16.46 -7.00
N GLN A 255 10.70 -15.65 -6.02
CA GLN A 255 11.58 -14.50 -6.16
C GLN A 255 12.79 -14.67 -5.25
N PRO A 256 14.02 -14.77 -5.80
CA PRO A 256 15.23 -14.75 -4.99
C PRO A 256 15.34 -13.42 -4.23
N HIS A 257 15.79 -13.49 -2.98
CA HIS A 257 16.01 -12.31 -2.14
C HIS A 257 17.43 -12.32 -1.58
N GLU A 258 18.09 -11.17 -1.62
CA GLU A 258 19.39 -10.94 -1.00
C GLU A 258 19.21 -10.09 0.26
N LEU A 259 20.00 -10.37 1.29
CA LEU A 259 20.00 -9.56 2.50
C LEU A 259 20.86 -8.31 2.27
N ARG A 260 20.22 -7.13 2.15
CA ARG A 260 20.92 -5.84 2.12
C ARG A 260 20.88 -5.23 3.51
N VAL A 261 22.03 -4.85 4.04
CA VAL A 261 22.17 -4.41 5.45
C VAL A 261 22.46 -2.90 5.56
N ALA A 262 22.54 -2.19 4.42
CA ALA A 262 22.94 -0.79 4.35
C ALA A 262 22.07 0.19 5.18
N ASN A 263 20.80 -0.14 5.48
CA ASN A 263 19.87 0.66 6.30
C ASN A 263 19.00 -0.24 7.20
N GLY A 264 19.65 -1.11 7.97
CA GLY A 264 18.99 -2.21 8.69
C GLY A 264 18.93 -3.48 7.84
N ARG A 265 18.85 -4.65 8.49
CA ARG A 265 18.79 -5.96 7.81
C ARG A 265 17.50 -6.07 6.99
N LYS A 266 17.52 -5.70 5.72
CA LYS A 266 16.37 -5.72 4.81
C LYS A 266 16.60 -6.70 3.68
N ARG A 267 15.71 -7.68 3.54
CA ARG A 267 15.70 -8.57 2.36
C ARG A 267 15.18 -7.78 1.16
N VAL A 268 15.91 -7.79 0.07
CA VAL A 268 15.57 -7.12 -1.20
C VAL A 268 15.52 -8.16 -2.29
N ALA A 269 14.46 -8.12 -3.10
CA ALA A 269 14.31 -8.99 -4.26
C ALA A 269 15.46 -8.78 -5.27
N VAL A 270 16.01 -9.87 -5.79
CA VAL A 270 17.09 -9.87 -6.79
C VAL A 270 16.75 -10.86 -7.89
N GLY A 271 16.98 -10.47 -9.15
CA GLY A 271 16.61 -11.28 -10.32
C GLY A 271 15.12 -11.21 -10.65
N GLU A 272 14.72 -11.99 -11.65
CA GLU A 272 13.32 -12.07 -12.12
C GLU A 272 12.48 -13.06 -11.30
N GLU A 273 11.18 -12.79 -11.18
CA GLU A 273 10.20 -13.73 -10.64
C GLU A 273 10.04 -14.93 -11.58
N ARG A 274 9.91 -16.13 -11.01
CA ARG A 274 9.86 -17.39 -11.78
C ARG A 274 8.74 -18.30 -11.28
N LEU A 275 7.95 -18.85 -12.18
CA LEU A 275 6.90 -19.82 -11.87
C LEU A 275 7.54 -21.20 -11.60
N ILE A 276 7.60 -21.60 -10.33
CA ILE A 276 8.32 -22.80 -9.85
C ILE A 276 7.44 -23.67 -8.94
N TYR A 277 6.57 -23.04 -8.16
CA TYR A 277 5.68 -23.76 -7.24
C TYR A 277 4.35 -24.08 -7.93
N PRO A 278 3.68 -25.18 -7.54
CA PRO A 278 2.29 -25.39 -7.90
C PRO A 278 1.44 -24.22 -7.36
N PRO A 279 0.62 -23.56 -8.20
CA PRO A 279 -0.27 -22.51 -7.75
C PRO A 279 -1.34 -23.09 -6.82
N VAL A 280 -1.61 -22.41 -5.70
CA VAL A 280 -2.67 -22.77 -4.74
C VAL A 280 -3.84 -21.79 -4.75
N ILE A 281 -3.67 -20.65 -5.43
CA ILE A 281 -4.71 -19.65 -5.70
C ILE A 281 -4.58 -19.20 -7.17
N ASP A 282 -5.65 -18.62 -7.72
CA ASP A 282 -5.65 -17.96 -9.02
C ASP A 282 -5.22 -16.48 -8.95
N ALA A 283 -4.94 -15.89 -10.11
CA ALA A 283 -4.53 -14.49 -10.24
C ALA A 283 -5.62 -13.52 -9.76
N ALA A 284 -6.89 -13.80 -10.07
CA ALA A 284 -8.03 -12.95 -9.72
C ALA A 284 -8.18 -12.80 -8.20
N LEU A 285 -8.10 -13.88 -7.43
CA LEU A 285 -8.16 -13.88 -5.98
C LEU A 285 -6.98 -13.12 -5.36
N TRP A 286 -5.78 -13.28 -5.91
CA TRP A 286 -4.60 -12.54 -5.45
C TRP A 286 -4.74 -11.03 -5.68
N GLU A 287 -5.27 -10.63 -6.84
CA GLU A 287 -5.51 -9.24 -7.18
C GLU A 287 -6.59 -8.60 -6.31
N ARG A 288 -7.74 -9.27 -6.12
CA ARG A 288 -8.80 -8.82 -5.20
C ARG A 288 -8.29 -8.63 -3.77
N ALA A 289 -7.51 -9.58 -3.26
CA ALA A 289 -6.89 -9.49 -1.93
C ALA A 289 -5.90 -8.31 -1.84
N THR A 290 -5.09 -8.11 -2.87
CA THR A 290 -4.10 -7.02 -2.93
C THR A 290 -4.75 -5.65 -3.05
N ALA A 291 -5.82 -5.51 -3.83
CA ALA A 291 -6.62 -4.29 -3.95
C ALA A 291 -7.23 -3.90 -2.60
N SER A 292 -7.86 -4.87 -1.91
CA SER A 292 -8.38 -4.71 -0.54
C SER A 292 -7.30 -4.26 0.46
N MET A 293 -6.04 -4.69 0.29
CA MET A 293 -4.95 -4.21 1.15
C MET A 293 -4.56 -2.76 0.87
N LYS A 294 -4.54 -2.33 -0.41
CA LYS A 294 -4.16 -0.97 -0.80
C LYS A 294 -5.18 0.06 -0.31
N THR A 295 -6.47 -0.25 -0.41
CA THR A 295 -7.56 0.62 0.11
C THR A 295 -7.50 0.81 1.63
N ARG A 296 -6.96 -0.17 2.37
CA ARG A 296 -6.76 -0.06 3.82
C ARG A 296 -5.51 0.72 4.23
N ALA A 297 -4.50 0.81 3.36
CA ALA A 297 -3.25 1.52 3.63
C ALA A 297 -3.45 3.05 3.68
N SER A 298 -4.43 3.58 2.95
CA SER A 298 -4.76 5.02 2.93
C SER A 298 -5.62 5.47 4.13
N THR A 299 -6.23 4.55 4.88
CA THR A 299 -7.19 4.87 5.94
C THR A 299 -6.62 4.96 7.36
N GLY A 300 -5.29 4.86 7.54
CA GLY A 300 -4.65 4.93 8.86
C GLY A 300 -4.90 3.68 9.73
N GLY A 301 -3.84 3.15 10.33
CA GLY A 301 -3.89 1.91 11.11
C GLY A 301 -4.60 2.00 12.46
N GLU A 302 -5.10 0.84 12.87
CA GLU A 302 -5.42 0.35 14.23
C GLU A 302 -6.66 0.93 14.96
N LYS A 303 -7.45 0.00 15.53
CA LYS A 303 -8.83 0.12 16.04
C LYS A 303 -9.93 0.30 14.97
N VAL A 304 -10.27 -0.78 14.28
CA VAL A 304 -11.65 -0.99 13.78
C VAL A 304 -12.05 -2.41 14.17
N LEU A 305 -12.30 -2.61 15.47
CA LEU A 305 -12.90 -3.86 15.96
C LEU A 305 -14.42 -3.86 15.77
N GLU A 306 -15.03 -2.72 15.53
CA GLU A 306 -16.43 -2.58 15.19
C GLU A 306 -16.51 -1.44 14.16
N CYS A 307 -17.17 -1.65 13.02
CA CYS A 307 -17.37 -0.60 12.01
C CYS A 307 -18.47 0.37 12.51
N ASP A 308 -18.32 0.88 13.73
CA ASP A 308 -19.37 1.70 14.37
C ASP A 308 -19.47 3.05 13.73
N ASN A 309 -18.34 3.65 13.35
CA ASN A 309 -18.32 4.91 12.64
C ASN A 309 -18.31 4.69 11.12
N LEU A 310 -19.49 4.68 10.49
CA LEU A 310 -19.67 4.65 9.04
C LEU A 310 -19.02 5.85 8.35
N LEU A 311 -18.99 7.00 9.04
CA LEU A 311 -18.44 8.28 8.55
C LEU A 311 -16.93 8.42 8.77
N LYS A 312 -16.25 7.36 9.23
CA LYS A 312 -14.81 7.38 9.48
C LYS A 312 -14.04 7.70 8.20
N GLY A 313 -13.31 8.82 8.21
CA GLY A 313 -12.49 9.28 7.09
C GLY A 313 -13.13 10.37 6.23
N ILE A 314 -14.47 10.51 6.27
CA ILE A 314 -15.22 11.52 5.51
C ILE A 314 -15.80 12.65 6.40
N ALA A 315 -15.95 12.44 7.71
CA ALA A 315 -16.41 13.48 8.64
C ALA A 315 -15.28 14.46 9.03
N LYS A 316 -15.49 15.76 8.80
CA LYS A 316 -14.53 16.86 8.97
C LYS A 316 -15.14 18.05 9.70
N CYS A 317 -14.32 18.82 10.39
CA CYS A 317 -14.71 20.08 11.01
C CYS A 317 -14.72 21.20 9.95
N ALA A 318 -15.82 21.94 9.80
CA ALA A 318 -15.90 23.05 8.85
C ALA A 318 -14.95 24.22 9.20
N HIS A 319 -14.59 24.37 10.49
CA HIS A 319 -13.73 25.47 10.95
C HIS A 319 -12.22 25.18 10.80
N CYS A 320 -11.74 23.99 11.17
CA CYS A 320 -10.29 23.67 11.12
C CYS A 320 -9.92 22.66 10.03
N MET A 321 -10.89 22.12 9.30
CA MET A 321 -10.73 21.00 8.35
C MET A 321 -10.16 19.71 8.98
N GLY A 322 -9.96 19.70 10.30
CA GLY A 322 -9.55 18.54 11.09
C GLY A 322 -10.61 17.44 11.08
N THR A 323 -10.20 16.23 11.45
CA THR A 323 -11.09 15.07 11.43
C THR A 323 -12.09 15.12 12.59
N MET A 324 -13.36 14.82 12.33
CA MET A 324 -14.33 14.57 13.41
C MET A 324 -14.11 13.17 13.96
N THR A 325 -13.77 13.09 15.24
CA THR A 325 -13.47 11.83 15.93
C THR A 325 -14.72 11.28 16.58
N TYR A 326 -14.97 10.00 16.34
CA TYR A 326 -16.01 9.23 17.02
C TYR A 326 -15.56 8.89 18.45
N MET A 327 -16.45 9.14 19.40
CA MET A 327 -16.20 8.96 20.83
C MET A 327 -17.40 8.27 21.47
N ARG A 328 -17.12 7.26 22.28
CA ARG A 328 -18.10 6.70 23.21
C ARG A 328 -17.90 7.32 24.58
N ARG A 329 -18.99 7.74 25.21
CA ARG A 329 -18.98 8.21 26.60
C ARG A 329 -19.75 7.23 27.45
N ALA A 330 -19.05 6.66 28.42
CA ALA A 330 -19.64 5.82 29.44
C ALA A 330 -20.80 6.56 30.11
N PRO A 331 -21.91 5.86 30.38
CA PRO A 331 -23.06 6.47 31.00
C PRO A 331 -22.71 7.00 32.40
N ARG A 332 -23.24 8.18 32.75
CA ARG A 332 -23.02 8.78 34.08
C ARG A 332 -23.77 8.03 35.20
N ASN A 333 -24.78 7.23 34.84
CA ASN A 333 -25.56 6.39 35.72
C ASN A 333 -25.64 4.97 35.11
N PRO A 334 -25.46 3.88 35.90
CA PRO A 334 -25.60 2.50 35.42
C PRO A 334 -26.91 2.17 34.67
N ARG A 335 -27.98 2.96 34.89
CA ARG A 335 -29.27 2.81 34.19
C ARG A 335 -29.37 3.56 32.85
N SER A 336 -28.41 4.40 32.51
CA SER A 336 -28.40 5.14 31.24
C SER A 336 -27.59 4.40 30.18
N GLN A 337 -28.00 4.51 28.91
CA GLN A 337 -27.27 3.91 27.79
C GLN A 337 -25.96 4.66 27.51
N GLU A 338 -24.97 3.93 27.00
CA GLU A 338 -23.75 4.51 26.47
C GLU A 338 -24.07 5.47 25.31
N MET A 339 -23.39 6.62 25.28
CA MET A 339 -23.70 7.67 24.33
C MET A 339 -22.55 7.87 23.34
N GLU A 340 -22.90 7.87 22.06
CA GLU A 340 -21.96 8.00 20.95
C GLU A 340 -21.99 9.40 20.34
N TYR A 341 -20.80 9.98 20.10
CA TYR A 341 -20.66 11.33 19.59
C TYR A 341 -19.58 11.45 18.51
N LEU A 342 -19.74 12.44 17.63
CA LEU A 342 -18.67 13.04 16.83
C LEU A 342 -18.26 14.37 17.46
N ALA A 343 -16.95 14.58 17.61
CA ALA A 343 -16.40 15.85 18.04
C ALA A 343 -15.11 16.17 17.28
N CYS A 344 -14.79 17.46 17.12
CA CYS A 344 -13.57 17.88 16.44
C CYS A 344 -12.33 17.36 17.17
N TYR A 345 -11.47 16.62 16.47
CA TYR A 345 -10.25 16.04 17.07
C TYR A 345 -9.36 17.11 17.70
N ASP A 346 -9.12 18.21 17.00
CA ASP A 346 -8.22 19.27 17.46
C ASP A 346 -8.80 20.03 18.66
N ALA A 347 -10.11 20.27 18.69
CA ALA A 347 -10.76 20.92 19.82
C ALA A 347 -10.75 20.05 21.09
N THR A 348 -10.97 18.73 20.94
CA THR A 348 -11.03 17.80 22.08
C THR A 348 -9.68 17.50 22.73
N ARG A 349 -8.56 17.73 22.03
CA ARG A 349 -7.20 17.62 22.60
C ARG A 349 -6.66 18.93 23.17
N GLY A 350 -7.50 19.95 23.35
CA GLY A 350 -7.07 21.26 23.86
C GLY A 350 -6.34 22.12 22.82
N GLY A 351 -6.52 21.84 21.54
CA GLY A 351 -6.02 22.66 20.44
C GLY A 351 -6.82 23.95 20.21
N LEU A 352 -6.41 24.71 19.20
CA LEU A 352 -6.90 26.08 18.90
C LEU A 352 -8.25 26.13 18.13
N CYS A 353 -8.93 25.00 17.92
CA CYS A 353 -10.19 24.98 17.16
C CYS A 353 -11.38 25.42 18.04
N ALA A 354 -12.17 26.38 17.53
CA ALA A 354 -13.35 26.91 18.22
C ALA A 354 -14.52 25.91 18.30
N ASN A 355 -14.57 24.91 17.39
CA ASN A 355 -15.64 23.91 17.36
C ASN A 355 -15.55 22.92 18.53
N LYS A 356 -16.20 23.27 19.65
CA LYS A 356 -16.32 22.44 20.86
C LYS A 356 -17.62 21.64 20.94
N ASN A 357 -18.40 21.60 19.85
CA ASN A 357 -19.69 20.93 19.82
C ASN A 357 -19.52 19.40 19.77
N TYR A 358 -20.47 18.71 20.38
CA TYR A 358 -20.60 17.26 20.35
C TYR A 358 -21.85 16.89 19.58
N TYR A 359 -21.69 16.17 18.48
CA TYR A 359 -22.79 15.76 17.62
C TYR A 359 -23.17 14.32 17.92
N ARG A 360 -24.46 14.04 18.17
CA ARG A 360 -24.94 12.67 18.45
C ARG A 360 -24.73 11.78 17.23
N TYR A 361 -23.84 10.80 17.33
CA TYR A 361 -23.40 10.02 16.17
C TYR A 361 -24.58 9.28 15.52
N LYS A 362 -25.40 8.56 16.30
CA LYS A 362 -26.51 7.77 15.75
C LYS A 362 -27.56 8.61 15.03
N LEU A 363 -27.82 9.82 15.53
CA LEU A 363 -28.77 10.74 14.91
C LEU A 363 -28.23 11.26 13.57
N VAL A 364 -26.96 11.64 13.53
CA VAL A 364 -26.29 12.07 12.28
C VAL A 364 -26.24 10.93 11.27
N GLU A 365 -25.93 9.71 11.70
CA GLU A 365 -25.92 8.51 10.85
C GLU A 365 -27.29 8.28 10.20
N LEU A 366 -28.34 8.20 11.02
CA LEU A 366 -29.71 7.99 10.53
C LEU A 366 -30.13 9.10 9.59
N LEU A 367 -29.87 10.35 9.98
CA LEU A 367 -30.25 11.52 9.20
C LEU A 367 -29.64 11.51 7.80
N ILE A 368 -28.33 11.26 7.68
CA ILE A 368 -27.67 11.19 6.36
C ILE A 368 -28.26 10.05 5.52
N ILE A 369 -28.46 8.86 6.10
CA ILE A 369 -28.99 7.70 5.39
C ILE A 369 -30.43 7.93 4.95
N ASP A 370 -31.31 8.35 5.87
CA ASP A 370 -32.73 8.58 5.61
C ASP A 370 -32.95 9.66 4.57
N THR A 371 -32.17 10.73 4.63
CA THR A 371 -32.22 11.82 3.65
C THR A 371 -31.85 11.33 2.25
N LEU A 372 -30.75 10.57 2.14
CA LEU A 372 -30.34 9.99 0.86
C LEU A 372 -31.39 9.05 0.28
N MET A 373 -32.03 8.23 1.14
CA MET A 373 -33.13 7.34 0.73
C MET A 373 -34.37 8.13 0.31
N ALA A 374 -34.75 9.17 1.05
CA ALA A 374 -35.93 9.98 0.78
C ALA A 374 -35.81 10.73 -0.55
N PHE A 375 -34.66 11.35 -0.83
CA PHE A 375 -34.44 11.98 -2.13
C PHE A 375 -34.40 10.99 -3.28
N ASN A 376 -33.80 9.80 -3.09
CA ASN A 376 -33.80 8.76 -4.10
C ASN A 376 -35.21 8.21 -4.38
N ALA A 377 -36.07 8.14 -3.35
CA ALA A 377 -37.47 7.75 -3.51
C ALA A 377 -38.30 8.85 -4.19
N PHE A 378 -37.98 10.12 -3.92
CA PHE A 378 -38.68 11.28 -4.48
C PHE A 378 -38.36 11.50 -5.96
N ASP A 379 -37.07 11.48 -6.33
CA ASP A 379 -36.63 11.57 -7.71
C ASP A 379 -35.47 10.58 -7.94
N PRO A 380 -35.75 9.36 -8.45
CA PRO A 380 -34.73 8.36 -8.74
C PRO A 380 -33.66 8.84 -9.72
N THR A 381 -33.97 9.82 -10.57
CA THR A 381 -33.02 10.35 -11.56
C THR A 381 -31.88 11.15 -10.93
N LEU A 382 -32.00 11.52 -9.64
CA LEU A 382 -30.96 12.28 -8.91
C LEU A 382 -29.66 11.50 -8.76
N PHE A 383 -29.72 10.17 -8.72
CA PHE A 383 -28.56 9.31 -8.53
C PHE A 383 -28.28 8.43 -9.75
N GLU A 384 -29.07 8.58 -10.82
CA GLU A 384 -28.83 7.98 -12.13
C GLU A 384 -27.76 8.80 -12.87
N VAL A 385 -26.50 8.39 -12.73
CA VAL A 385 -25.49 8.75 -13.74
C VAL A 385 -25.57 7.70 -14.83
N ASN A 386 -25.67 8.16 -16.08
CA ASN A 386 -25.84 7.37 -17.30
C ASN A 386 -25.08 6.02 -17.28
N ASP A 387 -25.74 4.98 -16.76
CA ASP A 387 -25.25 3.62 -16.56
C ASP A 387 -25.06 2.88 -17.90
N ALA A 388 -24.93 3.61 -19.01
CA ALA A 388 -24.65 3.08 -20.35
C ALA A 388 -23.46 2.10 -20.33
N LYS A 389 -22.44 2.38 -19.52
CA LYS A 389 -21.29 1.48 -19.33
C LYS A 389 -21.67 0.20 -18.56
N LEU A 390 -22.44 0.28 -17.49
CA LEU A 390 -22.89 -0.90 -16.72
C LEU A 390 -23.89 -1.75 -17.52
N ASN A 391 -24.79 -1.12 -18.26
CA ASN A 391 -25.71 -1.80 -19.17
C ASN A 391 -24.98 -2.45 -20.34
N ASP A 392 -23.97 -1.80 -20.93
CA ASP A 392 -23.12 -2.40 -21.95
C ASP A 392 -22.33 -3.60 -21.42
N LEU A 393 -21.70 -3.47 -20.24
CA LEU A 393 -20.98 -4.57 -19.58
C LEU A 393 -21.91 -5.75 -19.26
N SER A 394 -23.12 -5.48 -18.77
CA SER A 394 -24.13 -6.51 -18.49
C SER A 394 -24.57 -7.24 -19.76
N LYS A 395 -24.77 -6.51 -20.87
CA LYS A 395 -25.07 -7.10 -22.19
C LYS A 395 -23.92 -7.97 -22.71
N ARG A 396 -22.66 -7.53 -22.53
CA ARG A 396 -21.47 -8.31 -22.92
C ARG A 396 -21.35 -9.62 -22.13
N ILE A 397 -21.66 -9.61 -20.84
CA ILE A 397 -21.69 -10.83 -20.01
C ILE A 397 -22.79 -11.78 -20.48
N ALA A 398 -24.00 -11.27 -20.76
CA ALA A 398 -25.10 -12.10 -21.25
C ALA A 398 -24.70 -12.79 -22.57
N SER A 399 -24.15 -12.04 -23.52
CA SER A 399 -23.66 -12.58 -24.80
C SER A 399 -22.56 -13.64 -24.62
N ALA A 400 -21.57 -13.38 -23.75
CA ALA A 400 -20.50 -14.33 -23.48
C ALA A 400 -21.00 -15.62 -22.80
N ASN A 401 -22.00 -15.52 -21.90
CA ASN A 401 -22.64 -16.70 -21.30
C ASN A 401 -23.42 -17.51 -22.33
N ASP A 402 -24.11 -16.86 -23.28
CA ASP A 402 -24.83 -17.56 -24.35
C ASP A 402 -23.86 -18.32 -25.25
N GLU A 403 -22.73 -17.74 -25.63
CA GLU A 403 -21.66 -18.41 -26.37
C GLU A 403 -21.07 -19.58 -25.56
N LYS A 404 -20.80 -19.38 -24.27
CA LYS A 404 -20.29 -20.42 -23.37
C LYS A 404 -21.26 -21.60 -23.26
N ASN A 405 -22.56 -21.32 -23.16
CA ASN A 405 -23.61 -22.33 -23.13
C ASN A 405 -23.73 -23.10 -24.46
N LYS A 406 -23.55 -22.43 -25.60
CA LYS A 406 -23.50 -23.10 -26.92
C LYS A 406 -22.31 -24.06 -27.01
N ILE A 407 -21.13 -23.64 -26.57
CA ILE A 407 -19.92 -24.48 -26.55
C ILE A 407 -20.10 -25.64 -25.56
N ALA A 408 -20.68 -25.40 -24.38
CA ALA A 408 -20.97 -26.46 -23.41
C ALA A 408 -21.85 -27.57 -24.00
N LYS A 409 -22.90 -27.19 -24.76
CA LYS A 409 -23.76 -28.13 -25.48
C LYS A 409 -22.99 -28.90 -26.56
N GLN A 410 -22.10 -28.24 -27.31
CA GLN A 410 -21.26 -28.91 -28.31
C GLN A 410 -20.28 -29.91 -27.68
N ILE A 411 -19.67 -29.56 -26.55
CA ILE A 411 -18.81 -30.46 -25.78
C ILE A 411 -19.65 -31.67 -25.36
N ALA A 412 -20.78 -31.46 -24.68
CA ALA A 412 -21.66 -32.56 -24.23
C ALA A 412 -22.05 -33.53 -25.35
N ASN A 413 -22.47 -33.00 -26.51
CA ASN A 413 -22.83 -33.82 -27.67
C ASN A 413 -21.65 -34.63 -28.22
N ILE A 414 -20.43 -34.07 -28.19
CA ILE A 414 -19.21 -34.78 -28.63
C ILE A 414 -18.82 -35.85 -27.60
N THR A 415 -18.90 -35.56 -26.31
CA THR A 415 -18.59 -36.54 -25.26
C THR A 415 -19.54 -37.73 -25.29
N GLU A 416 -20.82 -37.49 -25.61
CA GLU A 416 -21.83 -38.55 -25.81
C GLU A 416 -21.53 -39.40 -27.07
N ALA A 417 -21.08 -38.77 -28.16
CA ALA A 417 -20.73 -39.46 -29.41
C ALA A 417 -19.39 -40.25 -29.37
N ILE A 418 -18.49 -39.94 -28.44
CA ILE A 418 -17.19 -40.63 -28.29
C ILE A 418 -17.35 -42.07 -27.75
N GLY A 419 -18.55 -42.47 -27.32
CA GLY A 419 -18.87 -43.82 -26.85
C GLY A 419 -18.76 -44.93 -27.91
N GLU A 420 -18.78 -44.63 -29.21
CA GLU A 420 -18.96 -45.68 -30.24
C GLU A 420 -17.85 -45.78 -31.29
N HIS A 421 -17.13 -44.73 -31.69
CA HIS A 421 -15.99 -44.86 -32.62
C HIS A 421 -14.89 -43.82 -32.37
N GLY A 422 -13.71 -44.29 -31.95
CA GLY A 422 -12.53 -43.47 -31.67
C GLY A 422 -11.96 -42.83 -32.93
N LEU A 423 -12.19 -41.52 -33.09
CA LEU A 423 -11.60 -40.71 -34.15
C LEU A 423 -10.79 -39.58 -33.55
N LYS A 424 -9.48 -39.60 -33.81
CA LYS A 424 -8.47 -38.61 -33.40
C LYS A 424 -8.88 -37.16 -33.70
N SER A 425 -9.75 -36.94 -34.70
CA SER A 425 -10.34 -35.65 -35.08
C SER A 425 -11.34 -35.10 -34.04
N LEU A 426 -12.10 -35.97 -33.35
CA LEU A 426 -13.02 -35.57 -32.29
C LEU A 426 -12.27 -35.09 -31.04
N ILE A 427 -11.15 -35.74 -30.71
CA ILE A 427 -10.27 -35.35 -29.60
C ILE A 427 -9.69 -33.95 -29.84
N SER A 428 -9.21 -33.67 -31.06
CA SER A 428 -8.71 -32.33 -31.40
C SER A 428 -9.80 -31.27 -31.36
N LYS A 429 -11.04 -31.61 -31.76
CA LYS A 429 -12.15 -30.66 -31.73
C LYS A 429 -12.64 -30.39 -30.32
N LEU A 430 -12.68 -31.41 -29.47
CA LEU A 430 -13.01 -31.31 -28.06
C LEU A 430 -12.00 -30.42 -27.32
N ALA A 431 -10.70 -30.65 -27.54
CA ALA A 431 -9.64 -29.81 -26.96
C ALA A 431 -9.74 -28.34 -27.40
N GLU A 432 -10.14 -28.08 -28.65
CA GLU A 432 -10.39 -26.72 -29.15
C GLU A 432 -11.60 -26.07 -28.45
N LEU A 433 -12.71 -26.81 -28.31
CA LEU A 433 -13.92 -26.33 -27.64
C LEU A 433 -13.69 -26.08 -26.15
N GLU A 434 -12.98 -26.96 -25.44
CA GLU A 434 -12.59 -26.78 -24.04
C GLU A 434 -11.72 -25.53 -23.85
N LYS A 435 -10.76 -25.31 -24.77
CA LYS A 435 -9.94 -24.09 -24.76
C LYS A 435 -10.78 -22.84 -24.97
N ASN A 436 -11.76 -22.86 -25.88
CA ASN A 436 -12.65 -21.73 -26.11
C ASN A 436 -13.61 -21.50 -24.93
N TYR A 437 -14.08 -22.58 -24.29
CA TYR A 437 -14.87 -22.51 -23.07
C TYR A 437 -14.10 -21.84 -21.92
N SER A 438 -12.84 -22.24 -21.69
CA SER A 438 -11.97 -21.63 -20.67
C SER A 438 -11.73 -20.14 -20.94
N LYS A 439 -11.49 -19.75 -22.20
CA LYS A 439 -11.31 -18.34 -22.58
C LYS A 439 -12.55 -17.49 -22.33
N LEU A 440 -13.74 -18.03 -22.63
CA LEU A 440 -14.99 -17.33 -22.34
C LEU A 440 -15.22 -17.18 -20.85
N ASP A 441 -14.80 -18.17 -20.05
CA ASP A 441 -14.91 -18.10 -18.59
C ASP A 441 -14.01 -17.01 -17.98
N GLU A 442 -12.76 -16.93 -18.43
CA GLU A 442 -11.84 -15.83 -18.08
C GLU A 442 -12.45 -14.46 -18.46
N LYS A 443 -12.95 -14.32 -19.69
CA LYS A 443 -13.59 -13.09 -20.16
C LYS A 443 -14.82 -12.70 -19.33
N ILE A 444 -15.63 -13.67 -18.91
CA ILE A 444 -16.79 -13.42 -18.03
C ILE A 444 -16.31 -12.95 -16.65
N SER A 445 -15.24 -13.52 -16.12
CA SER A 445 -14.64 -13.08 -14.85
C SER A 445 -14.16 -11.64 -14.92
N ASP A 446 -13.40 -11.29 -15.96
CA ASP A 446 -12.88 -9.93 -16.17
C ASP A 446 -14.02 -8.90 -16.30
N LEU A 447 -15.05 -9.21 -17.07
CA LEU A 447 -16.23 -8.34 -17.22
C LEU A 447 -17.00 -8.18 -15.89
N LYS A 448 -17.05 -9.21 -15.04
CA LYS A 448 -17.66 -9.11 -13.70
C LYS A 448 -16.85 -8.21 -12.77
N ASP A 449 -15.52 -8.24 -12.86
CA ASP A 449 -14.64 -7.36 -12.09
C ASP A 449 -14.76 -5.91 -12.56
N GLU A 450 -14.87 -5.68 -13.88
CA GLU A 450 -15.17 -4.35 -14.44
C GLU A 450 -16.54 -3.81 -13.97
N ILE A 451 -17.57 -4.67 -13.91
CA ILE A 451 -18.87 -4.31 -13.34
C ILE A 451 -18.72 -3.98 -11.86
N ALA A 452 -17.98 -4.74 -11.06
CA ALA A 452 -17.83 -4.49 -9.63
C ALA A 452 -17.17 -3.13 -9.35
N LEU A 453 -16.17 -2.75 -10.15
CA LEU A 453 -15.54 -1.44 -10.11
C LEU A 453 -16.51 -0.33 -10.50
N ALA A 454 -17.18 -0.46 -11.65
CA ALA A 454 -18.17 0.51 -12.12
C ALA A 454 -19.39 0.61 -11.17
N THR A 455 -19.76 -0.48 -10.50
CA THR A 455 -20.84 -0.55 -9.50
C THR A 455 -20.47 0.19 -8.22
N ASN A 456 -19.20 0.14 -7.81
CA ASN A 456 -18.72 0.95 -6.70
C ASN A 456 -18.66 2.44 -7.06
N GLU A 457 -18.57 2.78 -8.33
CA GLU A 457 -18.64 4.16 -8.83
C GLU A 457 -20.09 4.65 -9.03
N SER A 458 -21.06 3.75 -9.24
CA SER A 458 -22.47 4.09 -9.47
C SER A 458 -23.18 4.52 -8.17
N PRO A 459 -23.73 5.75 -8.11
CA PRO A 459 -24.45 6.23 -6.94
C PRO A 459 -25.73 5.43 -6.63
N ALA A 460 -26.56 5.15 -7.63
CA ALA A 460 -27.82 4.40 -7.46
C ALA A 460 -27.60 3.00 -6.85
N LEU A 461 -26.58 2.27 -7.31
CA LEU A 461 -26.27 0.93 -6.79
C LEU A 461 -25.72 0.97 -5.36
N ASN A 462 -24.92 1.98 -5.02
CA ASN A 462 -24.44 2.15 -3.66
C ASN A 462 -25.58 2.50 -2.68
N LEU A 463 -26.55 3.30 -3.11
CA LEU A 463 -27.77 3.57 -2.33
C LEU A 463 -28.58 2.28 -2.10
N ASN A 464 -28.78 1.46 -3.14
CA ASN A 464 -29.48 0.19 -3.02
C ASN A 464 -28.77 -0.78 -2.04
N LYS A 465 -27.43 -0.85 -2.07
CA LYS A 465 -26.66 -1.64 -1.07
C LYS A 465 -26.89 -1.15 0.36
N ILE A 466 -26.91 0.16 0.57
CA ILE A 466 -27.18 0.76 1.89
C ILE A 466 -28.60 0.38 2.36
N ALA A 467 -29.59 0.48 1.48
CA ALA A 467 -30.97 0.12 1.78
C ALA A 467 -31.12 -1.35 2.21
N GLN A 468 -30.51 -2.28 1.46
CA GLN A 468 -30.60 -3.72 1.73
C GLN A 468 -29.90 -4.12 3.04
N LEU A 469 -28.80 -3.45 3.38
CA LEU A 469 -27.98 -3.82 4.54
C LEU A 469 -28.37 -3.11 5.83
N ARG A 470 -29.28 -2.13 5.77
CA ARG A 470 -29.67 -1.31 6.92
C ARG A 470 -30.18 -2.12 8.10
N ALA A 471 -31.10 -3.06 7.85
CA ALA A 471 -31.65 -3.92 8.91
C ALA A 471 -30.56 -4.81 9.55
N LEU A 472 -29.69 -5.39 8.71
CA LEU A 472 -28.59 -6.23 9.17
C LEU A 472 -27.55 -5.43 9.96
N ALA A 473 -27.35 -4.16 9.64
CA ALA A 473 -26.42 -3.26 10.32
C ALA A 473 -26.86 -2.85 11.74
N GLU A 474 -28.12 -3.10 12.12
CA GLU A 474 -28.63 -2.95 13.49
C GLU A 474 -28.68 -4.28 14.26
N SER A 475 -28.41 -5.41 13.61
CA SER A 475 -28.36 -6.73 14.26
C SER A 475 -27.16 -6.87 15.21
N ASP A 476 -27.06 -7.99 15.94
CA ASP A 476 -25.91 -8.30 16.78
C ASP A 476 -24.94 -9.30 16.11
N GLY A 477 -23.68 -9.27 16.53
CA GLY A 477 -22.69 -10.26 16.12
C GLY A 477 -22.00 -9.97 14.78
N LYS A 478 -21.57 -11.03 14.09
CA LYS A 478 -20.66 -10.93 12.93
C LYS A 478 -21.32 -10.29 11.71
N GLU A 479 -22.59 -10.60 11.49
CA GLU A 479 -23.35 -10.12 10.33
C GLU A 479 -23.52 -8.60 10.35
N ARG A 480 -23.76 -8.02 11.53
CA ARG A 480 -23.73 -6.56 11.76
C ARG A 480 -22.44 -5.93 11.27
N ILE A 481 -21.30 -6.51 11.64
CA ILE A 481 -19.98 -5.95 11.33
C ILE A 481 -19.73 -5.97 9.83
N ASP A 482 -20.07 -7.07 9.16
CA ASP A 482 -19.91 -7.22 7.72
C ASP A 482 -20.86 -6.26 6.97
N ALA A 483 -22.13 -6.14 7.40
CA ALA A 483 -23.10 -5.19 6.86
C ALA A 483 -22.62 -3.73 6.99
N ARG A 484 -22.19 -3.32 8.18
CA ARG A 484 -21.70 -1.96 8.44
C ARG A 484 -20.41 -1.63 7.67
N LEU A 485 -19.55 -2.62 7.44
CA LEU A 485 -18.35 -2.44 6.64
C LEU A 485 -18.72 -2.11 5.18
N VAL A 486 -19.62 -2.90 4.59
CA VAL A 486 -20.10 -2.67 3.22
C VAL A 486 -20.84 -1.34 3.11
N MET A 487 -21.71 -1.00 4.09
CA MET A 487 -22.37 0.31 4.14
C MET A 487 -21.38 1.47 4.24
N SER A 488 -20.32 1.36 5.04
CA SER A 488 -19.29 2.42 5.13
C SER A 488 -18.58 2.62 3.79
N GLN A 489 -18.32 1.55 3.04
CA GLN A 489 -17.72 1.66 1.70
C GLN A 489 -18.68 2.31 0.70
N ALA A 490 -19.94 1.89 0.68
CA ALA A 490 -20.98 2.47 -0.18
C ALA A 490 -21.20 3.96 0.12
N LEU A 491 -21.25 4.34 1.40
CA LEU A 491 -21.36 5.75 1.82
C LEU A 491 -20.16 6.59 1.38
N LYS A 492 -18.94 6.04 1.42
CA LYS A 492 -17.73 6.74 0.97
C LYS A 492 -17.63 6.90 -0.55
N ALA A 493 -18.27 6.01 -1.29
CA ALA A 493 -18.41 6.16 -2.73
C ALA A 493 -19.40 7.27 -3.09
N LEU A 494 -20.46 7.44 -2.30
CA LEU A 494 -21.47 8.49 -2.49
C LEU A 494 -20.98 9.87 -2.01
N ILE A 495 -20.44 9.92 -0.80
CA ILE A 495 -20.13 11.13 -0.05
C ILE A 495 -18.65 11.45 -0.15
N GLU A 496 -18.32 12.59 -0.73
CA GLU A 496 -16.95 13.14 -0.77
C GLU A 496 -16.52 13.61 0.64
N GLY A 497 -17.42 14.25 1.37
CA GLY A 497 -17.15 14.70 2.74
C GLY A 497 -18.38 15.20 3.48
N VAL A 498 -18.32 15.14 4.82
CA VAL A 498 -19.34 15.70 5.72
C VAL A 498 -18.68 16.73 6.63
N TYR A 499 -19.10 17.99 6.56
CA TYR A 499 -18.47 19.13 7.22
C TYR A 499 -19.37 19.68 8.31
N PHE A 500 -18.92 19.61 9.56
CA PHE A 500 -19.70 20.03 10.73
C PHE A 500 -19.36 21.48 11.11
N ASN A 501 -20.38 22.34 11.11
CA ASN A 501 -20.29 23.73 11.53
C ASN A 501 -20.93 23.91 12.91
N HIS A 502 -20.20 24.59 13.80
CA HIS A 502 -20.62 24.84 15.17
C HIS A 502 -21.45 26.12 15.35
N GLU A 503 -21.27 27.12 14.49
CA GLU A 503 -21.98 28.41 14.59
C GLU A 503 -23.44 28.27 14.18
N SER A 504 -23.66 27.61 13.05
CA SER A 504 -25.00 27.29 12.52
C SER A 504 -25.59 26.00 13.09
N ASN A 505 -24.79 25.23 13.86
CA ASN A 505 -25.09 23.86 14.28
C ASN A 505 -25.57 22.96 13.11
N SER A 506 -24.97 23.12 11.92
CA SER A 506 -25.34 22.35 10.72
C SER A 506 -24.22 21.40 10.28
N ALA A 507 -24.59 20.42 9.45
CA ALA A 507 -23.66 19.57 8.74
C ALA A 507 -23.87 19.71 7.23
N LEU A 508 -22.82 20.06 6.50
CA LEU A 508 -22.82 20.10 5.05
C LEU A 508 -22.31 18.77 4.50
N VAL A 509 -23.14 18.06 3.73
CA VAL A 509 -22.81 16.80 3.07
C VAL A 509 -22.54 17.08 1.60
N ILE A 510 -21.32 16.79 1.15
CA ILE A 510 -20.92 16.94 -0.25
C ILE A 510 -20.94 15.55 -0.89
N LEU A 511 -21.75 15.40 -1.93
CA LEU A 511 -21.84 14.21 -2.76
C LEU A 511 -21.03 14.42 -4.05
N HIS A 512 -20.77 13.34 -4.78
CA HIS A 512 -20.10 13.42 -6.08
C HIS A 512 -21.01 14.11 -7.11
N GLY A 513 -20.92 15.44 -7.21
CA GLY A 513 -21.71 16.27 -8.14
C GLY A 513 -22.86 17.07 -7.51
N PHE A 514 -23.17 16.85 -6.23
CA PHE A 514 -24.31 17.46 -5.53
C PHE A 514 -23.94 17.99 -4.14
N ILE A 515 -24.72 18.93 -3.62
CA ILE A 515 -24.53 19.49 -2.28
C ILE A 515 -25.83 19.35 -1.50
N MET A 516 -25.72 18.81 -0.29
CA MET A 516 -26.83 18.67 0.64
C MET A 516 -26.44 19.36 1.95
N SER A 517 -27.25 20.32 2.42
CA SER A 517 -27.05 20.95 3.72
C SER A 517 -28.10 20.44 4.69
N ILE A 518 -27.64 19.94 5.83
CA ILE A 518 -28.49 19.41 6.88
C ILE A 518 -28.38 20.33 8.10
N ARG A 519 -29.48 20.99 8.48
CA ARG A 519 -29.52 21.75 9.73
C ARG A 519 -29.84 20.80 10.88
N ILE A 520 -28.91 20.67 11.83
CA ILE A 520 -29.11 19.83 13.01
C ILE A 520 -29.63 20.75 14.11
N VAL A 521 -30.91 20.64 14.48
CA VAL A 521 -31.44 21.40 15.62
C VAL A 521 -31.55 20.48 16.82
N TYR A 522 -31.00 20.94 17.94
CA TYR A 522 -31.12 20.24 19.22
C TYR A 522 -32.26 20.88 20.00
N GLU A 523 -33.42 20.24 20.04
CA GLU A 523 -34.51 20.68 20.91
C GLU A 523 -34.39 20.01 22.28
N GLY A 524 -34.33 20.82 23.34
CA GLY A 524 -34.41 20.37 24.73
C GLY A 524 -33.36 20.95 25.69
N ARG A 525 -33.75 21.18 26.96
CA ARG A 525 -32.83 21.60 28.04
C ARG A 525 -31.90 20.45 28.44
N LYS A 526 -30.57 20.62 28.24
CA LYS A 526 -29.39 19.96 28.87
C LYS A 526 -29.38 18.45 29.19
N ARG A 527 -30.48 17.68 29.13
CA ARG A 527 -30.59 16.29 29.62
C ARG A 527 -31.42 15.34 28.76
N ASN A 528 -32.25 15.83 27.83
CA ASN A 528 -32.85 15.02 26.76
C ASN A 528 -32.83 15.89 25.50
N ILE A 529 -31.79 15.71 24.70
CA ILE A 529 -31.66 16.37 23.40
C ILE A 529 -32.23 15.38 22.39
N ASN A 530 -33.47 15.62 21.94
CA ASN A 530 -33.93 15.04 20.69
C ASN A 530 -33.31 15.93 19.60
N ALA A 531 -32.48 15.36 18.72
CA ALA A 531 -32.10 16.11 17.52
C ALA A 531 -33.30 16.03 16.58
N CYS A 532 -33.91 17.17 16.32
CA CYS A 532 -34.95 17.32 15.33
C CYS A 532 -34.31 17.90 14.07
N VAL A 533 -34.76 17.42 12.92
CA VAL A 533 -34.41 18.03 11.64
C VAL A 533 -35.31 19.24 11.49
N ASP A 534 -34.71 20.43 11.45
CA ASP A 534 -35.46 21.66 11.22
C ASP A 534 -35.72 21.85 9.72
N SER A 535 -34.70 21.53 8.90
CA SER A 535 -34.80 21.54 7.44
C SER A 535 -33.63 20.84 6.79
N ILE A 536 -33.87 20.23 5.63
CA ILE A 536 -32.83 19.74 4.72
C ILE A 536 -33.00 20.37 3.35
N LEU A 537 -31.91 20.92 2.82
CA LEU A 537 -31.85 21.43 1.46
C LEU A 537 -30.93 20.54 0.63
N PHE A 538 -31.39 20.14 -0.54
CA PHE A 538 -30.66 19.32 -1.49
C PHE A 538 -30.58 20.02 -2.83
N HIS A 539 -29.36 20.27 -3.30
CA HIS A 539 -29.09 20.92 -4.58
C HIS A 539 -28.38 19.95 -5.51
N ALA A 540 -29.03 19.66 -6.64
CA ALA A 540 -28.52 18.80 -7.69
C ALA A 540 -28.55 19.48 -9.06
N GLY A 541 -27.43 20.09 -9.43
CA GLY A 541 -27.33 20.86 -10.68
C GLY A 541 -28.30 22.05 -10.68
N GLU A 542 -29.32 22.00 -11.53
CA GLU A 542 -30.39 23.01 -11.63
C GLU A 542 -31.62 22.69 -10.75
N LYS A 543 -31.67 21.51 -10.10
CA LYS A 543 -32.80 21.11 -9.26
C LYS A 543 -32.50 21.36 -7.78
N SER A 544 -33.46 21.97 -7.07
CA SER A 544 -33.39 22.23 -5.63
C SER A 544 -34.62 21.64 -4.93
N PHE A 545 -34.40 20.93 -3.82
CA PHE A 545 -35.44 20.28 -3.04
C PHE A 545 -35.30 20.64 -1.56
N PHE A 546 -36.43 20.75 -0.89
CA PHE A 546 -36.54 21.04 0.53
C PHE A 546 -37.29 19.90 1.24
N LEU A 547 -36.70 19.35 2.29
CA LEU A 547 -37.39 18.47 3.24
C LEU A 547 -37.66 19.28 4.50
N ASN A 548 -38.95 19.49 4.80
CA ASN A 548 -39.37 20.22 5.99
C ASN A 548 -39.33 19.33 7.25
N GLY A 549 -39.52 19.93 8.43
CA GLY A 549 -39.54 19.20 9.71
C GLY A 549 -40.67 18.16 9.84
N ASP A 550 -41.70 18.26 8.99
CA ASP A 550 -42.83 17.32 8.93
C ASP A 550 -42.56 16.13 7.98
N GLY A 551 -41.41 16.12 7.29
CA GLY A 551 -40.97 15.03 6.42
C GLY A 551 -41.49 15.10 4.98
N GLU A 552 -42.10 16.22 4.58
CA GLU A 552 -42.56 16.45 3.21
C GLU A 552 -41.44 17.03 2.35
N ILE A 553 -41.30 16.50 1.13
CA ILE A 553 -40.33 16.98 0.14
C ILE A 553 -41.05 17.88 -0.87
N GLU A 554 -40.57 19.12 -0.98
CA GLU A 554 -41.07 20.11 -1.93
C GLU A 554 -39.96 20.53 -2.90
N LYS A 555 -40.32 20.69 -4.18
CA LYS A 555 -39.45 21.30 -5.19
C LYS A 555 -39.53 22.82 -5.03
N PHE A 556 -38.40 23.49 -4.81
CA PHE A 556 -38.36 24.92 -4.52
C PHE A 556 -37.78 25.70 -5.71
N GLU A 557 -38.45 26.76 -6.16
CA GLU A 557 -38.13 27.53 -7.38
C GLU A 557 -37.66 28.99 -7.12
N ASP A 558 -37.36 29.39 -5.87
CA ASP A 558 -37.15 30.81 -5.50
C ASP A 558 -35.66 31.24 -5.33
N ASP A 559 -35.34 32.49 -5.73
CA ASP A 559 -33.98 33.07 -5.85
C ASP A 559 -33.28 33.33 -4.49
N ASN A 560 -34.03 33.43 -3.39
CA ASN A 560 -33.49 33.66 -2.03
C ASN A 560 -32.74 32.43 -1.44
N GLN A 561 -32.83 31.24 -2.07
CA GLN A 561 -32.18 30.00 -1.63
C GLN A 561 -30.66 30.00 -1.80
N LYS A 562 -30.20 30.70 -2.84
CA LYS A 562 -28.78 30.84 -3.16
C LYS A 562 -28.03 31.51 -2.02
N ASP A 563 -28.63 32.52 -1.42
CA ASP A 563 -28.02 33.27 -0.32
C ASP A 563 -27.87 32.43 0.96
N PHE A 564 -28.78 31.49 1.23
CA PHE A 564 -28.68 30.63 2.41
C PHE A 564 -27.61 29.54 2.27
N VAL A 565 -27.52 28.91 1.09
CA VAL A 565 -26.48 27.92 0.80
C VAL A 565 -25.13 28.59 0.56
N ASP A 566 -25.09 29.74 -0.11
CA ASP A 566 -23.90 30.58 -0.21
C ASP A 566 -23.46 31.07 1.16
N TYR A 567 -24.38 31.39 2.07
CA TYR A 567 -24.05 31.71 3.45
C TYR A 567 -23.41 30.49 4.15
N GLN A 568 -24.00 29.30 4.10
CA GLN A 568 -23.39 28.12 4.75
C GLN A 568 -22.05 27.70 4.12
N ILE A 569 -21.92 27.84 2.80
CA ILE A 569 -20.67 27.59 2.06
C ILE A 569 -19.63 28.68 2.36
N SER A 570 -20.04 29.94 2.56
CA SER A 570 -19.15 31.06 2.89
C SER A 570 -18.50 30.95 4.27
N ILE A 571 -19.04 30.08 5.15
CA ILE A 571 -18.44 29.76 6.45
C ILE A 571 -17.27 28.77 6.29
N LEU A 572 -17.13 28.12 5.13
CA LEU A 572 -15.90 27.42 4.77
C LEU A 572 -14.84 28.44 4.34
N ASP A 573 -13.60 28.27 4.79
CA ASP A 573 -12.48 29.14 4.38
C ASP A 573 -12.42 29.29 2.84
N PRO A 574 -12.61 30.52 2.30
CA PRO A 574 -12.66 30.78 0.85
C PRO A 574 -11.40 30.34 0.10
N ASP A 575 -10.26 30.35 0.78
CA ASP A 575 -8.97 29.95 0.21
C ASP A 575 -8.69 28.45 0.35
N SER A 576 -9.55 27.72 1.08
CA SER A 576 -9.42 26.29 1.26
C SER A 576 -9.46 25.56 -0.09
N PRO A 577 -8.65 24.50 -0.26
CA PRO A 577 -8.70 23.65 -1.45
C PRO A 577 -10.10 23.10 -1.75
N LEU A 578 -10.95 23.01 -0.73
CA LEU A 578 -12.34 22.58 -0.82
C LEU A 578 -13.21 23.65 -1.50
N MET A 579 -13.11 24.92 -1.09
CA MET A 579 -13.86 26.02 -1.70
C MET A 579 -13.51 26.20 -3.18
N LYS A 580 -12.24 26.04 -3.54
CA LYS A 580 -11.79 26.04 -4.94
C LYS A 580 -12.39 24.89 -5.77
N ARG A 581 -12.62 23.71 -5.15
CA ARG A 581 -13.28 22.56 -5.80
C ARG A 581 -14.81 22.72 -5.89
N ILE A 582 -15.44 23.30 -4.88
CA ILE A 582 -16.89 23.60 -4.86
C ILE A 582 -17.20 24.66 -5.93
N ALA A 583 -16.38 25.71 -6.02
CA ALA A 583 -16.56 26.79 -7.00
C ALA A 583 -16.48 26.30 -8.46
N LEU A 584 -15.66 25.28 -8.75
CA LEU A 584 -15.52 24.68 -10.09
C LEU A 584 -16.72 23.84 -10.53
N ARG A 585 -17.63 23.48 -9.61
CA ARG A 585 -18.79 22.62 -9.89
C ARG A 585 -20.11 23.41 -9.99
N ARG A 586 -20.04 24.74 -9.93
CA ARG A 586 -21.18 25.66 -10.11
C ARG A 586 -21.34 26.07 -11.59
N PRO A 587 -22.56 26.37 -12.06
CA PRO A 587 -22.74 27.11 -13.30
C PRO A 587 -22.07 28.49 -13.22
N SER A 588 -21.48 28.94 -14.32
CA SER A 588 -20.46 29.99 -14.44
C SER A 588 -20.89 31.45 -14.13
N ASN A 589 -22.02 31.68 -13.49
CA ASN A 589 -22.52 33.04 -13.21
C ASN A 589 -22.95 33.21 -11.75
N THR A 590 -22.01 33.31 -10.80
CA THR A 590 -22.24 34.10 -9.56
C THR A 590 -20.99 34.26 -8.70
N PHE A 591 -20.44 35.47 -8.71
CA PHE A 591 -19.67 36.00 -7.59
C PHE A 591 -20.16 37.43 -7.35
N LEU A 592 -20.92 37.63 -6.27
CA LEU A 592 -20.98 38.92 -5.57
C LEU A 592 -21.07 38.59 -4.08
N TYR A 593 -19.93 38.60 -3.40
CA TYR A 593 -19.89 38.60 -1.93
C TYR A 593 -20.59 39.86 -1.42
N PRO A 594 -21.66 39.79 -0.60
CA PRO A 594 -22.13 40.95 0.14
C PRO A 594 -21.18 41.17 1.31
N LYS A 595 -20.42 42.26 1.25
CA LYS A 595 -19.44 42.70 2.27
C LYS A 595 -20.07 43.13 3.61
N ARG A 596 -21.30 42.71 3.96
CA ARG A 596 -22.18 43.45 4.88
C ARG A 596 -22.65 42.75 6.16
N LEU A 597 -22.01 41.65 6.60
CA LEU A 597 -22.33 41.01 7.89
C LEU A 597 -21.21 41.12 8.96
N LEU A 598 -20.30 42.08 8.81
CA LEU A 598 -19.26 42.40 9.81
C LEU A 598 -19.33 43.86 10.32
N GLU A 599 -20.51 44.48 10.31
CA GLU A 599 -20.72 45.70 11.08
C GLU A 599 -21.18 45.35 12.49
N LYS A 600 -20.26 45.60 13.41
CA LYS A 600 -20.38 45.47 14.84
C LYS A 600 -21.66 46.14 15.35
N SER A 601 -22.28 45.49 16.32
CA SER A 601 -23.08 46.14 17.34
C SER A 601 -22.21 47.11 18.15
N ASP A 602 -21.89 48.27 17.57
CA ASP A 602 -21.49 49.44 18.34
C ASP A 602 -22.79 50.11 18.79
N GLY A 603 -23.24 49.71 19.98
CA GLY A 603 -24.34 50.35 20.67
C GLY A 603 -23.95 51.78 21.03
N THR A 604 -24.31 52.73 20.16
CA THR A 604 -24.33 54.15 20.49
C THR A 604 -25.52 54.41 21.41
N ALA A 605 -25.22 54.51 22.70
CA ALA A 605 -26.10 55.12 23.67
C ALA A 605 -26.21 56.63 23.36
N THR A 606 -27.29 57.04 22.72
CA THR A 606 -27.73 58.44 22.68
C THR A 606 -29.21 58.51 23.04
N GLY A 607 -29.49 58.75 24.31
CA GLY A 607 -30.77 59.19 24.82
C GLY A 607 -30.50 60.23 25.90
N GLY A 608 -30.42 61.49 25.52
CA GLY A 608 -30.30 62.61 26.44
C GLY A 608 -31.66 63.24 26.72
N GLY A 609 -31.89 63.62 27.98
CA GLY A 609 -32.61 64.83 28.34
C GLY A 609 -33.80 64.70 29.30
N LYS A 610 -33.62 65.31 30.49
CA LYS A 610 -34.61 66.06 31.30
C LYS A 610 -35.80 65.25 31.87
N GLU A 611 -36.18 65.30 33.14
CA GLU A 611 -36.10 66.24 34.27
C GLU A 611 -35.83 65.49 35.58
#